data_AF-A0A1B6CPZ6-F1
#
_entry.id   AF-A0A1B6CPZ6-F1
#
_cell.length_a   1.000
_cell.length_b   1.000
_cell.length_c   1.000
_cell.angle_alpha   90.00
_cell.angle_beta   90.00
_cell.angle_gamma   90.00
#
_symmetry.space_group_name_H-M   'P 1'
#
loop_
_entity.id
_entity.type
_entity.pdbx_description
1 polymer ?
#
loop_
_entity_poly.entity_id
_entity_poly.type
_entity_poly.pdbx_seq_one_letter_code
_entity_poly.pdbx_strand_id
1 'polypeptide(L)'
;MAKNHQPSCTCPPGTEGNPYIECTGPRTPLPPPECASDGECPSKLACINHQCQNPCGISAICSPDQECLVQDTVPLRTVICQCPSDTIADNNGYCKQITQVEAECRVDNDCKYTDRCVRGSCIEACRVDPCGLNAQCLSQAHTAVCICPP
;
A
#
# COMPACT_ATOMS: atom_id res chain seq x y z
N MET A 1 58.68 15.32 -53.70
CA MET A 1 58.80 15.45 -52.24
C MET A 1 57.52 16.06 -51.71
N ALA A 2 56.66 15.26 -51.08
CA ALA A 2 55.48 15.77 -50.39
C ALA A 2 55.56 15.27 -48.94
N LYS A 3 55.82 16.21 -48.01
CA LYS A 3 55.87 15.94 -46.57
C LYS A 3 54.48 16.23 -46.00
N ASN A 4 53.91 15.23 -45.30
CA ASN A 4 52.68 15.31 -44.49
C ASN A 4 51.37 15.56 -45.23
N HIS A 5 50.91 14.56 -46.00
CA HIS A 5 49.49 14.47 -46.39
C HIS A 5 48.63 14.04 -45.20
N GLN A 6 48.40 14.94 -44.24
CA GLN A 6 47.33 14.76 -43.26
C GLN A 6 46.02 15.28 -43.86
N PRO A 7 44.92 14.51 -43.82
CA PRO A 7 43.61 15.02 -44.16
C PRO A 7 43.26 16.19 -43.24
N SER A 8 42.73 17.24 -43.87
CA SER A 8 42.23 18.44 -43.22
C SER A 8 40.76 18.58 -43.63
N CYS A 9 39.88 18.90 -42.67
CA CYS A 9 38.50 19.25 -42.95
C CYS A 9 38.26 20.72 -42.61
N THR A 10 37.60 21.42 -43.51
CA THR A 10 37.04 22.75 -43.23
C THR A 10 35.56 22.56 -43.00
N CYS A 11 35.13 22.70 -41.76
CA CYS A 11 33.73 22.50 -41.39
C CYS A 11 32.88 23.74 -41.77
N PRO A 12 31.64 23.57 -42.26
CA PRO A 12 30.71 24.67 -42.47
C PRO A 12 30.52 25.54 -41.21
N PRO A 13 30.13 26.83 -41.35
CA PRO A 13 29.92 27.72 -40.22
C PRO A 13 28.98 27.10 -39.16
N GLY A 14 29.44 27.08 -37.91
CA GLY A 14 28.69 26.49 -36.79
C GLY A 14 28.84 24.97 -36.66
N THR A 15 29.87 24.37 -37.28
CA THR A 15 30.20 22.96 -37.08
C THR A 15 31.70 22.81 -36.83
N GLU A 16 32.08 21.81 -36.02
CA GLU A 16 33.47 21.47 -35.72
C GLU A 16 33.60 19.95 -35.71
N GLY A 17 34.78 19.42 -36.07
CA GLY A 17 34.94 17.98 -36.07
C GLY A 17 36.30 17.49 -36.52
N ASN A 18 36.39 16.17 -36.69
CA ASN A 18 37.64 15.47 -36.96
C ASN A 18 37.74 15.17 -38.47
N PRO A 19 38.85 15.52 -39.15
CA PRO A 19 39.05 15.24 -40.58
C PRO A 19 38.98 13.77 -40.98
N TYR A 20 39.13 12.86 -40.02
CA TYR A 20 39.07 11.42 -40.20
C TYR A 20 37.69 10.82 -39.83
N ILE A 21 36.72 11.63 -39.37
CA ILE A 21 35.39 11.17 -38.93
C ILE A 21 34.30 11.98 -39.63
N GLU A 22 33.91 13.14 -39.08
CA GLU A 22 32.91 14.05 -39.64
C GLU A 22 32.98 15.42 -38.95
N CYS A 23 32.31 16.42 -39.55
CA CYS A 23 32.00 17.69 -38.90
C CYS A 23 30.68 17.55 -38.13
N THR A 24 30.70 17.82 -36.83
CA THR A 24 29.50 17.80 -35.98
C THR A 24 29.02 19.21 -35.67
N GLY A 25 27.70 19.42 -35.67
CA GLY A 25 27.11 20.67 -35.19
C GLY A 25 27.24 20.84 -33.67
N PRO A 26 26.87 22.01 -33.12
CA PRO A 26 26.86 22.24 -31.67
C PRO A 26 25.98 21.16 -31.04
N ARG A 27 26.58 20.35 -30.17
CA ARG A 27 25.83 19.45 -29.31
C ARG A 27 25.03 20.32 -28.36
N THR A 28 23.74 20.48 -28.62
CA THR A 28 22.82 20.99 -27.60
C THR A 28 22.97 20.07 -26.38
N PRO A 29 23.41 20.59 -25.22
CA PRO A 29 23.43 19.80 -24.01
C PRO A 29 22.02 19.25 -23.78
N LEU A 30 21.92 17.97 -23.46
CA LEU A 30 20.65 17.42 -22.97
C LEU A 30 20.22 18.27 -21.76
N PRO A 31 18.93 18.56 -21.61
CA PRO A 31 18.45 19.24 -20.43
C PRO A 31 18.90 18.46 -19.18
N PRO A 32 19.24 19.16 -18.08
CA PRO A 32 19.58 18.47 -16.85
C PRO A 32 18.41 17.58 -16.40
N PRO A 33 18.71 16.46 -15.71
CA PRO A 33 17.67 15.62 -15.12
C PRO A 33 16.80 16.44 -14.16
N GLU A 34 15.51 16.12 -14.08
CA GLU A 34 14.59 16.79 -13.15
C GLU A 34 14.92 16.46 -11.69
N CYS A 35 15.36 15.21 -11.45
CA CYS A 35 15.70 14.70 -10.13
C CYS A 35 16.83 13.66 -10.24
N ALA A 36 17.60 13.51 -9.16
CA ALA A 36 18.50 12.38 -8.93
C ALA A 36 18.02 11.44 -7.80
N SER A 37 17.17 11.93 -6.91
CA SER A 37 16.62 11.18 -5.78
C SER A 37 15.16 11.55 -5.50
N ASP A 38 14.43 10.68 -4.82
CA ASP A 38 13.01 10.88 -4.52
C ASP A 38 12.74 12.10 -3.62
N GLY A 39 13.74 12.50 -2.82
CA GLY A 39 13.67 13.67 -1.95
C GLY A 39 13.70 15.00 -2.70
N GLU A 40 14.13 15.01 -3.96
CA GLU A 40 14.08 16.19 -4.84
C GLU A 40 12.69 16.38 -5.47
N CYS A 41 11.86 15.34 -5.44
CA CYS A 41 10.52 15.39 -6.01
C CYS A 41 9.48 15.91 -5.01
N PRO A 42 8.43 16.61 -5.51
CA PRO A 42 7.28 16.99 -4.70
C PRO A 42 6.69 15.80 -3.93
N SER A 43 5.95 16.11 -2.86
CA SER A 43 5.29 15.10 -2.03
C SER A 43 4.51 14.10 -2.90
N LYS A 44 4.65 12.80 -2.58
CA LYS A 44 4.03 11.66 -3.28
C LYS A 44 4.57 11.35 -4.69
N LEU A 45 5.66 11.98 -5.12
CA LEU A 45 6.36 11.66 -6.37
C LEU A 45 7.73 11.05 -6.09
N ALA A 46 8.12 10.09 -6.92
CA ALA A 46 9.41 9.42 -6.89
C ALA A 46 10.23 9.79 -8.13
N CYS A 47 11.55 9.73 -8.01
CA CYS A 47 12.46 9.98 -9.09
C CYS A 47 12.63 8.72 -9.94
N ILE A 48 11.97 8.70 -11.10
CA ILE A 48 11.90 7.53 -11.98
C ILE A 48 12.37 7.96 -13.36
N ASN A 49 13.45 7.33 -13.86
CA ASN A 49 14.10 7.70 -15.11
C ASN A 49 14.45 9.20 -15.18
N HIS A 50 14.94 9.76 -14.06
CA HIS A 50 15.30 11.17 -13.90
C HIS A 50 14.13 12.17 -14.05
N GLN A 51 12.89 11.70 -13.82
CA GLN A 51 11.68 12.51 -13.83
C GLN A 51 10.85 12.24 -12.57
N CYS A 52 10.21 13.27 -12.03
CA CYS A 52 9.35 13.15 -10.86
C CYS A 52 7.99 12.59 -11.27
N GLN A 53 7.76 11.31 -10.97
CA GLN A 53 6.59 10.58 -11.42
C GLN A 53 5.86 9.92 -10.25
N ASN A 54 4.56 9.71 -10.41
CA ASN A 54 3.78 8.96 -9.43
C ASN A 54 3.99 7.46 -9.66
N PRO A 55 4.63 6.73 -8.73
CA PRO A 55 4.89 5.29 -8.90
C PRO A 55 3.60 4.47 -9.06
N CYS A 56 2.49 4.89 -8.44
CA CYS A 56 1.19 4.23 -8.56
C CYS A 56 0.59 4.32 -9.98
N GLY A 57 1.00 5.30 -10.79
CA GLY A 57 0.43 5.52 -12.13
C GLY A 57 1.17 4.79 -13.26
N ILE A 58 2.41 4.36 -13.01
CA ILE A 58 3.30 3.83 -14.06
C ILE A 58 3.61 2.34 -13.91
N SER A 59 3.31 1.77 -12.76
CA SER A 59 3.68 0.39 -12.44
C SER A 59 2.53 -0.35 -11.77
N ALA A 60 2.31 -1.59 -12.19
CA ALA A 60 1.33 -2.49 -11.59
C ALA A 60 1.88 -3.06 -10.27
N ILE A 61 2.17 -2.18 -9.30
CA ILE A 61 2.69 -2.54 -7.97
C ILE A 61 1.60 -3.20 -7.13
N CYS A 62 0.39 -2.64 -7.19
CA CYS A 62 -0.76 -3.10 -6.43
C CYS A 62 -1.70 -3.92 -7.32
N SER A 63 -2.46 -4.82 -6.68
CA SER A 63 -3.56 -5.51 -7.36
C SER A 63 -4.63 -4.52 -7.81
N PRO A 64 -5.38 -4.78 -8.91
CA PRO A 64 -6.38 -3.85 -9.44
C PRO A 64 -7.53 -3.49 -8.48
N ASP A 65 -7.75 -4.32 -7.47
CA ASP A 65 -8.76 -4.18 -6.42
C ASP A 65 -8.25 -3.44 -5.18
N GLN A 66 -6.99 -2.99 -5.19
CA GLN A 66 -6.34 -2.24 -4.12
C GLN A 66 -6.19 -0.75 -4.49
N GLU A 67 -6.25 0.09 -3.48
CA GLU A 67 -5.84 1.49 -3.57
C GLU A 67 -4.33 1.61 -3.38
N CYS A 68 -3.67 2.26 -4.33
CA CYS A 68 -2.25 2.56 -4.26
C CYS A 68 -2.02 3.94 -3.64
N LEU A 69 -1.25 4.00 -2.57
CA LEU A 69 -0.90 5.23 -1.86
C LEU A 69 0.61 5.42 -1.85
N VAL A 70 1.06 6.67 -2.00
CA VAL A 70 2.48 7.02 -1.88
C VAL A 70 2.69 7.79 -0.59
N GLN A 71 3.58 7.28 0.26
CA GLN A 71 4.03 7.95 1.47
C GLN A 71 5.24 8.84 1.17
N ASP A 72 5.30 9.98 1.84
CA ASP A 72 6.34 10.99 1.71
C ASP A 72 7.61 10.60 2.49
N THR A 73 8.14 9.41 2.19
CA THR A 73 9.37 8.89 2.81
C THR A 73 10.59 9.25 1.97
N VAL A 74 11.75 9.37 2.62
CA VAL A 74 13.05 9.60 2.00
C VAL A 74 14.07 8.62 2.61
N PRO A 75 15.11 8.17 1.87
CA PRO A 75 15.49 8.59 0.52
C PRO A 75 14.68 7.94 -0.62
N LEU A 76 13.82 6.98 -0.31
CA LEU A 76 12.94 6.31 -1.26
C LEU A 76 11.47 6.57 -0.88
N ARG A 77 10.61 6.82 -1.87
CA ARG A 77 9.16 6.89 -1.70
C ARG A 77 8.61 5.50 -1.46
N THR A 78 7.83 5.37 -0.39
CA THR A 78 7.18 4.12 -0.03
C THR A 78 5.81 4.05 -0.68
N VAL A 79 5.53 2.95 -1.37
CA VAL A 79 4.21 2.65 -1.93
C VAL A 79 3.48 1.70 -0.98
N ILE A 80 2.22 2.00 -0.68
CA ILE A 80 1.33 1.19 0.15
C ILE A 80 0.16 0.77 -0.71
N CYS A 81 -0.07 -0.54 -0.78
CA CYS A 81 -1.27 -1.11 -1.38
C CYS A 81 -2.25 -1.45 -0.26
N GLN A 82 -3.41 -0.80 -0.23
CA GLN A 82 -4.44 -1.04 0.77
C GLN A 82 -5.74 -1.46 0.12
N CYS A 83 -6.51 -2.29 0.82
CA CYS A 83 -7.87 -2.57 0.38
C CYS A 83 -8.77 -1.33 0.61
N PRO A 84 -9.71 -1.03 -0.32
CA PRO A 84 -10.72 0.00 -0.13
C PRO A 84 -11.50 -0.17 1.16
N SER A 85 -12.20 0.89 1.58
CA SER A 85 -13.09 0.82 2.74
C SER A 85 -14.10 -0.34 2.59
N ASP A 86 -14.42 -1.00 3.70
CA ASP A 86 -15.30 -2.17 3.77
C ASP A 86 -14.79 -3.43 3.05
N THR A 87 -13.49 -3.51 2.77
CA THR A 87 -12.85 -4.72 2.25
C THR A 87 -11.59 -5.09 3.03
N ILE A 88 -11.24 -6.39 3.02
CA ILE A 88 -10.02 -6.94 3.62
C ILE A 88 -9.30 -7.83 2.61
N ALA A 89 -7.98 -7.86 2.69
CA ALA A 89 -7.18 -8.76 1.86
C ALA A 89 -7.42 -10.22 2.28
N ASP A 90 -7.64 -11.09 1.30
CA ASP A 90 -7.71 -12.53 1.50
C ASP A 90 -6.31 -13.18 1.50
N ASN A 91 -6.25 -14.50 1.65
CA ASN A 91 -4.99 -15.25 1.65
C ASN A 91 -4.20 -15.13 0.33
N ASN A 92 -4.85 -14.69 -0.75
CA ASN A 92 -4.26 -14.51 -2.07
C ASN A 92 -3.92 -13.04 -2.34
N GLY A 93 -4.16 -12.14 -1.39
CA GLY A 93 -3.89 -10.71 -1.50
C GLY A 93 -4.97 -9.91 -2.24
N TYR A 94 -6.12 -10.51 -2.56
CA TYR A 94 -7.25 -9.82 -3.18
C TYR A 94 -8.21 -9.28 -2.13
N CYS A 95 -8.78 -8.11 -2.38
CA CYS A 95 -9.73 -7.45 -1.51
C CYS A 95 -11.10 -8.11 -1.62
N LYS A 96 -11.57 -8.65 -0.49
CA LYS A 96 -12.92 -9.18 -0.32
C LYS A 96 -13.71 -8.28 0.60
N GLN A 97 -15.01 -8.17 0.33
CA GLN A 97 -15.92 -7.46 1.21
C GLN A 97 -15.81 -7.98 2.64
N ILE A 98 -15.88 -7.08 3.60
CA ILE A 98 -16.14 -7.42 4.99
C ILE A 98 -17.62 -7.80 5.05
N THR A 99 -17.96 -8.97 4.49
CA THR A 99 -19.21 -9.63 4.84
C THR A 99 -19.14 -9.87 6.33
N GLN A 100 -20.02 -9.15 7.05
CA GLN A 100 -20.41 -9.35 8.44
C GLN A 100 -19.98 -10.75 8.89
N VAL A 101 -19.09 -10.81 9.89
CA VAL A 101 -18.75 -12.03 10.62
C VAL A 101 -20.02 -12.86 10.66
N GLU A 102 -20.02 -14.03 10.00
CA GLU A 102 -21.20 -14.89 9.97
C GLU A 102 -21.65 -15.03 11.41
N ALA A 103 -22.78 -14.41 11.73
CA ALA A 103 -23.21 -14.32 13.11
C ALA A 103 -23.36 -15.75 13.61
N GLU A 104 -22.57 -16.13 14.62
CA GLU A 104 -22.57 -17.46 15.22
C GLU A 104 -23.99 -17.81 15.72
N CYS A 105 -24.76 -16.79 16.08
CA CYS A 105 -26.13 -16.89 16.54
C CYS A 105 -27.00 -15.71 16.04
N ARG A 106 -28.30 -15.94 15.95
CA ARG A 106 -29.35 -14.91 15.82
C ARG A 106 -30.25 -14.87 17.05
N VAL A 107 -30.46 -16.02 17.69
CA VAL A 107 -31.24 -16.17 18.93
C VAL A 107 -30.45 -16.99 19.94
N ASP A 108 -30.82 -16.90 21.22
CA ASP A 108 -30.13 -17.62 22.30
C ASP A 108 -30.05 -19.13 22.06
N ASN A 109 -31.09 -19.72 21.47
CA ASN A 109 -31.15 -21.15 21.15
C ASN A 109 -30.17 -21.60 20.07
N ASP A 110 -29.55 -20.68 19.32
CA ASP A 110 -28.46 -21.03 18.40
C ASP A 110 -27.15 -21.30 19.17
N CYS A 111 -27.08 -20.86 20.43
CA CYS A 111 -25.94 -21.04 21.31
C CYS A 111 -26.08 -22.29 22.21
N LYS A 112 -24.98 -22.64 22.88
CA LYS A 112 -24.99 -23.66 23.93
C LYS A 112 -25.88 -23.22 25.08
N TYR A 113 -26.36 -24.18 25.87
CA TYR A 113 -27.26 -23.94 27.00
C TYR A 113 -26.74 -22.93 28.06
N THR A 114 -25.42 -22.77 28.18
CA THR A 114 -24.75 -21.82 29.09
C THR A 114 -24.54 -20.42 28.48
N ASP A 115 -24.74 -20.27 27.17
CA ASP A 115 -24.30 -19.08 26.42
C ASP A 115 -25.54 -18.36 25.87
N ARG A 116 -25.49 -17.05 25.74
CA ARG A 116 -26.58 -16.25 25.16
C ARG A 116 -26.11 -15.54 23.91
N CYS A 117 -27.03 -15.23 23.01
CA CYS A 117 -26.71 -14.56 21.77
C CYS A 117 -26.58 -13.05 21.98
N VAL A 118 -25.37 -12.53 21.80
CA VAL A 118 -25.09 -11.10 21.96
C VAL A 118 -24.42 -10.58 20.72
N ARG A 119 -25.14 -9.72 19.98
CA ARG A 119 -24.62 -9.05 18.77
C ARG A 119 -24.01 -10.03 17.74
N GLY A 120 -24.58 -11.24 17.64
CA GLY A 120 -24.14 -12.25 16.68
C GLY A 120 -23.02 -13.17 17.17
N SER A 121 -22.66 -13.14 18.46
CA SER A 121 -21.71 -14.07 19.06
C SER A 121 -22.31 -14.76 20.28
N CYS A 122 -21.96 -16.03 20.49
CA CYS A 122 -22.37 -16.77 21.67
C CYS A 122 -21.45 -16.45 22.86
N ILE A 123 -21.99 -15.78 23.88
CA ILE A 123 -21.24 -15.37 25.06
C ILE A 123 -21.86 -16.00 26.30
N GLU A 124 -21.05 -16.60 27.16
CA GLU A 124 -21.47 -17.18 28.44
C GLU A 124 -22.34 -16.20 29.25
N ALA A 125 -23.53 -16.64 29.67
CA ALA A 125 -24.55 -15.75 30.25
C ALA A 125 -24.07 -14.97 31.49
N CYS A 126 -23.29 -15.61 32.36
CA CYS A 126 -22.68 -14.97 33.53
C CYS A 126 -21.68 -13.85 33.21
N ARG A 127 -21.09 -13.84 32.01
CA ARG A 127 -20.19 -12.76 31.59
C ARG A 127 -20.97 -11.55 31.09
N VAL A 128 -22.17 -11.77 30.60
CA VAL A 128 -22.97 -10.69 30.03
C VAL A 128 -23.80 -10.00 31.10
N ASP A 129 -24.39 -10.76 32.01
CA ASP A 129 -25.13 -10.25 33.16
C ASP A 129 -24.42 -10.70 34.45
N PRO A 130 -23.33 -10.03 34.86
CA PRO A 130 -22.57 -10.43 36.04
C PRO A 130 -23.38 -10.24 37.33
N CYS A 131 -23.26 -11.19 38.24
CA CYS A 131 -23.90 -11.13 39.55
C CYS A 131 -23.25 -10.09 40.48
N GLY A 132 -23.97 -9.72 41.53
CA GLY A 132 -23.47 -8.83 42.58
C GLY A 132 -22.27 -9.38 43.35
N LEU A 133 -21.61 -8.52 44.12
CA LEU A 133 -20.46 -8.89 44.95
C LEU A 133 -20.79 -10.07 45.86
N ASN A 134 -19.88 -11.05 45.91
CA ASN A 134 -20.00 -12.30 46.67
C ASN A 134 -21.13 -13.26 46.24
N ALA A 135 -21.85 -13.00 45.15
CA ALA A 135 -22.78 -13.96 44.59
C ALA A 135 -22.06 -14.94 43.63
N GLN A 136 -22.40 -16.22 43.72
CA GLN A 136 -21.98 -17.23 42.76
C GLN A 136 -22.87 -17.14 41.53
N CYS A 137 -22.26 -17.00 40.35
CA CYS A 137 -23.00 -17.01 39.09
C CYS A 137 -22.97 -18.39 38.44
N LEU A 138 -24.14 -18.88 38.04
CA LEU A 138 -24.30 -20.09 37.24
C LEU A 138 -24.96 -19.74 35.90
N SER A 139 -24.26 -20.03 34.80
CA SER A 139 -24.78 -19.84 33.45
C SER A 139 -25.74 -20.99 33.11
N GLN A 140 -27.04 -20.72 33.03
CA GLN A 140 -28.04 -21.76 32.79
C GLN A 140 -29.21 -21.23 31.95
N ALA A 141 -29.64 -22.02 30.96
CA ALA A 141 -30.76 -21.66 30.08
C ALA A 141 -30.60 -20.26 29.46
N HIS A 142 -29.40 -19.96 28.96
CA HIS A 142 -29.05 -18.68 28.34
C HIS A 142 -29.14 -17.47 29.31
N THR A 143 -29.21 -17.70 30.62
CA THR A 143 -29.32 -16.65 31.66
C THR A 143 -28.28 -16.80 32.76
N ALA A 144 -27.98 -15.70 33.45
CA ALA A 144 -27.16 -15.69 34.65
C ALA A 144 -28.03 -15.97 35.89
N VAL A 145 -27.80 -17.11 36.54
CA VAL A 145 -28.46 -17.47 37.80
C VAL A 145 -27.54 -17.08 38.96
N CYS A 146 -27.94 -16.06 39.72
CA CYS A 146 -27.15 -15.54 40.85
C CYS A 146 -27.60 -16.17 42.17
N ILE A 147 -26.67 -16.83 42.85
CA ILE A 147 -26.91 -17.49 44.14
C ILE A 147 -26.05 -16.81 45.20
N CYS A 148 -26.69 -16.33 46.27
CA CYS A 148 -25.96 -15.84 47.44
C CYS A 148 -25.58 -17.02 48.34
N PRO A 149 -24.28 -17.25 48.63
CA PRO A 149 -23.89 -18.22 49.63
C PRO A 149 -24.39 -17.81 51.04
N PRO A 150 -24.65 -18.79 51.92
CA PRO A 150 -25.19 -18.56 53.27
C PRO A 150 -24.24 -17.83 54.21
#